data_AF-A0A224A8Y8-F1
#
_entry.id   AF-A0A224A8Y8-F1
#
_cell.length_a   1.000
_cell.length_b   1.000
_cell.length_c   1.000
_cell.angle_alpha   90.00
_cell.angle_beta   90.00
_cell.angle_gamma   90.00
#
_symmetry.space_group_name_H-M   'P 1'
#
loop_
_entity.id
_entity.type
_entity.pdbx_description
1 polymer ?
#
loop_
_entity_poly.entity_id
_entity_poly.type
_entity_poly.pdbx_seq_one_letter_code
_entity_poly.pdbx_strand_id
1 'polypeptide(L)'
;YKRQKFSLVGSERSFPCLFSLLEHYINSPKKSLSLPYRKQGLTLQELCRKRIIEVCGGGEKVEQIPVNPVLKNFLFEFPYKI
;
A
#
# COMPACT_ATOMS: atom_id res chain seq x y z
N TYR A 1 -15.09 18.65 -3.26
CA TYR A 1 -14.55 17.33 -2.85
C TYR A 1 -13.04 17.29 -2.58
N LYS A 2 -12.32 18.43 -2.51
CA LYS A 2 -10.89 18.46 -2.13
C LYS A 2 -10.79 18.50 -0.60
N ARG A 3 -10.03 17.56 0.01
CA ARG A 3 -9.65 17.44 1.46
C ARG A 3 -10.35 16.37 2.32
N GLN A 4 -10.92 15.30 1.76
CA GLN A 4 -11.24 14.14 2.60
C GLN A 4 -9.94 13.43 2.97
N LYS A 5 -9.61 13.44 4.26
CA LYS A 5 -8.48 12.71 4.84
C LYS A 5 -9.02 11.58 5.71
N PHE A 6 -8.26 10.51 5.85
CA PHE A 6 -8.59 9.35 6.68
C PHE A 6 -7.87 9.46 8.02
N SER A 7 -8.56 9.21 9.12
CA SER A 7 -7.99 9.12 10.46
C SER A 7 -8.70 8.04 11.26
N LEU A 8 -8.04 7.51 12.28
CA LEU A 8 -8.71 6.69 13.29
C LEU A 8 -9.40 7.61 14.30
N VAL A 9 -10.53 7.15 14.86
CA VAL A 9 -11.25 7.87 15.91
C VAL A 9 -10.31 8.12 17.09
N GLY A 10 -10.22 9.38 17.52
CA GLY A 10 -9.31 9.80 18.61
C GLY A 10 -7.83 9.91 18.22
N SER A 11 -7.50 9.85 16.93
CA SER A 11 -6.14 10.11 16.45
C SER A 11 -6.00 11.48 15.79
N GLU A 12 -4.95 12.20 16.17
CA GLU A 12 -4.52 13.46 15.52
C GLU A 12 -3.88 13.22 14.13
N ARG A 13 -3.61 11.96 13.75
CA ARG A 13 -2.96 11.64 12.46
C ARG A 13 -4.00 11.53 11.36
N SER A 14 -3.72 12.22 10.25
CA SER A 14 -4.58 12.21 9.07
C SER A 14 -3.78 11.81 7.83
N PHE A 15 -4.41 11.00 6.97
CA PHE A 15 -3.77 10.34 5.84
C PHE A 15 -4.51 10.70 4.54
N PRO A 16 -3.81 10.79 3.40
CA PRO A 16 -4.42 11.12 2.11
C PRO A 16 -5.31 9.99 1.56
N CYS A 17 -5.06 8.73 1.93
CA CYS A 17 -5.88 7.58 1.56
C CYS A 17 -5.94 6.54 2.67
N LEU A 18 -6.97 5.68 2.66
CA LEU A 18 -7.16 4.62 3.65
C LEU A 18 -5.98 3.64 3.72
N PHE A 19 -5.40 3.26 2.58
CA PHE A 19 -4.29 2.30 2.55
C PHE A 19 -3.01 2.86 3.19
N SER A 20 -2.74 4.16 3.03
CA SER A 20 -1.63 4.81 3.72
C SER A 20 -1.82 4.87 5.24
N LEU A 21 -3.07 5.00 5.71
CA LEU A 21 -3.40 4.85 7.13
C LEU A 21 -3.10 3.43 7.60
N LEU A 22 -3.59 2.41 6.90
CA LEU A 22 -3.40 1.01 7.32
C LEU A 22 -1.91 0.63 7.32
N GLU A 23 -1.19 0.97 6.26
CA GLU A 23 0.25 0.69 6.14
C GLU A 23 1.05 1.36 7.27
N HIS A 24 0.66 2.58 7.68
CA HIS A 24 1.27 3.25 8.82
C HIS A 24 1.10 2.46 10.12
N TYR A 25 -0.12 2.02 10.45
CA TYR A 25 -0.37 1.30 11.70
C TYR A 25 0.18 -0.14 11.70
N ILE A 26 0.29 -0.78 10.53
CA ILE A 26 0.95 -2.09 10.36
C ILE A 26 2.46 -1.97 10.62
N ASN A 27 3.11 -0.96 10.05
CA ASN A 27 4.56 -0.79 10.15
C ASN A 27 5.00 0.00 11.40
N SER A 28 4.05 0.55 12.18
CA SER A 28 4.36 1.28 13.40
C SER A 28 5.05 0.37 14.43
N PRO A 29 5.92 0.90 15.32
CA PRO A 29 6.57 0.12 16.37
C PRO A 29 5.57 -0.59 17.30
N LYS A 30 4.39 0.02 17.47
CA LYS A 30 3.30 -0.52 18.28
C LYS A 30 2.62 -1.73 17.64
N LYS A 31 2.80 -1.94 16.32
CA LYS A 31 2.24 -3.05 15.51
C LYS A 31 0.77 -3.35 15.84
N SER A 32 -0.03 -2.29 16.02
CA SER A 32 -1.43 -2.40 16.43
C SER A 32 -2.30 -3.03 15.35
N LEU A 33 -1.83 -3.04 14.11
CA LEU A 33 -2.35 -3.87 13.01
C LEU A 33 -1.26 -4.85 12.59
N SER A 34 -1.66 -6.08 12.27
CA SER A 34 -0.77 -7.15 11.80
C SER A 34 -1.13 -7.58 10.38
N LEU A 35 -1.29 -8.88 10.12
CA LEU A 35 -1.66 -9.39 8.80
C LEU A 35 -3.15 -9.17 8.53
N PRO A 36 -3.52 -8.58 7.37
CA PRO A 36 -4.92 -8.39 7.03
C PRO A 36 -5.60 -9.72 6.76
N TYR A 37 -6.78 -9.91 7.36
CA TYR A 37 -7.66 -11.03 7.03
C TYR A 37 -8.38 -10.75 5.71
N ARG A 38 -8.24 -11.64 4.73
CA ARG A 38 -8.85 -11.51 3.39
C ARG A 38 -9.91 -12.58 3.18
N LYS A 39 -11.01 -12.20 2.51
CA LYS A 39 -12.10 -13.12 2.15
C LYS A 39 -11.64 -14.22 1.19
N GLN A 40 -10.70 -13.90 0.31
CA GLN A 40 -10.08 -14.82 -0.64
C GLN A 40 -8.55 -14.66 -0.57
N GLY A 41 -7.83 -15.74 -0.90
CA GLY A 41 -6.37 -15.71 -1.03
C GLY A 41 -5.92 -14.75 -2.13
N LEU A 42 -4.71 -14.21 -1.97
CA LEU A 42 -4.08 -13.36 -2.99
C LEU A 42 -3.71 -14.19 -4.22
N THR A 43 -3.90 -13.59 -5.39
CA THR A 43 -3.38 -14.10 -6.65
C THR A 43 -1.84 -13.97 -6.69
N LEU A 44 -1.20 -14.75 -7.57
CA LEU A 44 0.25 -14.63 -7.79
C LEU A 44 0.65 -13.21 -8.21
N GLN A 45 -0.17 -12.54 -9.04
CA GLN A 45 0.10 -11.17 -9.48
C GLN A 45 0.12 -10.19 -8.31
N GLU A 46 -0.82 -10.31 -7.37
CA GLU A 46 -0.87 -9.46 -6.18
C GLU A 46 0.30 -9.73 -5.23
N LEU A 47 0.68 -11.00 -5.06
CA LEU A 47 1.86 -11.38 -4.28
C LEU A 47 3.15 -10.80 -4.89
N CYS A 48 3.31 -10.90 -6.20
CA CYS A 48 4.43 -10.31 -6.92
C CYS A 48 4.44 -8.78 -6.78
N ARG A 49 3.29 -8.12 -6.96
CA ARG A 49 3.16 -6.67 -6.77
C ARG A 49 3.60 -6.26 -5.37
N LYS A 50 3.06 -6.90 -4.33
CA LYS A 50 3.44 -6.64 -2.94
C LYS A 50 4.95 -6.74 -2.75
N ARG A 51 5.57 -7.81 -3.24
CA ARG A 51 7.01 -8.02 -3.10
C ARG A 51 7.85 -6.96 -3.82
N ILE A 52 7.44 -6.56 -5.02
CA ILE A 52 8.11 -5.51 -5.80
C ILE A 52 8.02 -4.18 -5.05
N ILE A 53 6.84 -3.79 -4.57
CA ILE A 53 6.65 -2.55 -3.81
C ILE A 53 7.45 -2.55 -2.50
N GLU A 54 7.51 -3.70 -1.80
CA GLU A 54 8.33 -3.87 -0.60
C GLU A 54 9.81 -3.56 -0.84
N VAL A 55 10.39 -4.15 -1.90
CA VAL A 55 11.82 -4.06 -2.23
C VAL A 55 12.17 -2.70 -2.83
N CYS A 56 11.35 -2.20 -3.75
CA CYS A 56 11.61 -0.94 -4.44
C CYS A 56 11.25 0.29 -3.57
N GLY A 57 10.50 0.13 -2.48
CA GLY A 57 10.16 1.24 -1.58
C GLY A 57 9.02 2.13 -2.09
N GLY A 58 8.27 1.69 -3.11
CA GLY A 58 7.15 2.41 -3.71
C GLY A 58 7.55 3.61 -4.58
N GLY A 59 6.57 4.20 -5.28
CA GLY A 59 6.71 5.48 -5.99
C GLY A 59 7.79 5.52 -7.09
N GLU A 60 8.67 6.53 -7.02
CA GLU A 60 9.67 6.87 -8.04
C GLU A 60 10.60 5.71 -8.42
N LYS A 61 10.92 4.82 -7.47
CA LYS A 61 11.78 3.66 -7.75
C LYS A 61 11.05 2.57 -8.55
N VAL A 62 9.72 2.53 -8.47
CA VAL A 62 8.90 1.64 -9.30
C VAL A 62 8.85 2.14 -10.75
N GLU A 63 8.94 3.45 -10.97
CA GLU A 63 9.01 4.03 -12.32
C GLU A 63 10.27 3.61 -13.08
N GLN A 64 11.36 3.32 -12.35
CA GLN A 64 12.65 2.90 -12.93
C GLN A 64 12.68 1.43 -13.34
N ILE A 65 11.66 0.63 -12.99
CA ILE A 65 11.62 -0.79 -13.34
C ILE A 65 11.40 -0.94 -14.86
N PRO A 66 12.24 -1.73 -15.56
CA PRO A 66 12.15 -1.96 -17.00
C PRO A 66 11.09 -3.03 -17.31
N VAL A 67 9.83 -2.74 -16.98
CA VAL A 67 8.67 -3.56 -17.32
C VAL A 67 7.80 -2.86 -18.36
N ASN A 68 6.95 -3.62 -19.03
CA ASN A 68 6.01 -3.05 -19.99
C ASN A 68 5.04 -2.05 -19.30
N PRO A 69 4.42 -1.12 -20.05
CA PRO A 69 3.54 -0.11 -19.48
C PRO A 69 2.32 -0.68 -18.76
N VAL A 70 1.79 -1.82 -19.22
CA VAL A 70 0.63 -2.49 -18.60
C VAL A 70 0.95 -2.96 -17.18
N LEU A 71 2.10 -3.62 -17.01
CA LEU A 71 2.59 -4.05 -15.71
C LEU A 71 2.97 -2.87 -14.83
N LYS A 72 3.53 -1.80 -15.42
CA LYS A 72 3.83 -0.57 -14.69
C LYS A 72 2.54 0.04 -14.12
N ASN A 73 1.48 0.14 -14.93
CA ASN A 73 0.17 0.60 -14.45
C ASN A 73 -0.40 -0.30 -13.36
N PHE A 74 -0.29 -1.63 -13.51
CA PHE A 74 -0.73 -2.58 -12.49
C PHE A 74 -0.01 -2.40 -11.14
N LEU A 75 1.29 -2.06 -11.16
CA LEU A 75 2.05 -1.74 -9.95
C LEU A 75 1.59 -0.42 -9.33
N PHE A 76 1.30 0.60 -10.15
CA PHE A 76 0.82 1.91 -9.68
C PHE A 76 -0.63 1.95 -9.24
N GLU A 77 -1.46 0.99 -9.68
CA GLU A 77 -2.85 0.86 -9.24
C GLU A 77 -2.95 0.61 -7.73
N PHE A 78 -1.96 -0.07 -7.14
CA PHE A 78 -1.92 -0.33 -5.71
C PHE A 78 -0.47 -0.38 -5.18
N PRO A 79 0.15 0.79 -4.92
CA PRO A 79 1.54 0.90 -4.51
C PRO A 79 1.71 0.73 -2.98
N TYR A 80 1.07 -0.27 -2.38
CA TYR A 80 1.08 -0.52 -0.94
C TYR A 80 1.56 -1.94 -0.61
N LYS A 81 2.18 -2.10 0.57
CA LYS A 81 2.75 -3.39 1.03
C LYS A 81 1.74 -4.28 1.78
N ILE A 82 0.48 -3.82 1.92
CA ILE A 82 -0.55 -4.49 2.73
C ILE A 82 -1.07 -5.77 2.08
#